data_AF-A0A9P7DZQ3-F1
#
_entry.id   AF-A0A9P7DZQ3-F1
#
_cell.length_a   1.000
_cell.length_b   1.000
_cell.length_c   1.000
_cell.angle_alpha   90.00
_cell.angle_beta   90.00
_cell.angle_gamma   90.00
#
_symmetry.space_group_name_H-M   'P 1'
#
loop_
_entity.id
_entity.type
_entity.pdbx_description
1 polymer ?
#
loop_
_entity_poly.entity_id
_entity_poly.type
_entity_poly.pdbx_seq_one_letter_code
_entity_poly.pdbx_strand_id
1 'polypeptide(L)'
;KDRKEPTHCTKCQSFNHIAKNCKAEHDICGTCSDQHHTSACNSFCMTQCVNCRSQQHMSWSHSCLEFSRCCREINEKYLENCMPYFPT
;
A
#
# COMPACT_ATOMS: atom_id res chain seq x y z
N LYS A 1 -19.34 4.27 -10.08
CA LYS A 1 -18.40 3.14 -10.18
C LYS A 1 -17.06 3.65 -9.67
N ASP A 2 -16.66 3.17 -8.51
CA ASP A 2 -15.47 3.63 -7.80
C ASP A 2 -14.19 3.22 -8.54
N ARG A 3 -13.21 4.13 -8.56
CA ARG A 3 -11.86 3.85 -9.09
C ARG A 3 -11.23 2.74 -8.26
N LYS A 4 -10.65 1.73 -8.91
CA LYS A 4 -9.89 0.68 -8.24
C LYS A 4 -8.54 1.22 -7.81
N GLU A 5 -8.34 1.37 -6.51
CA GLU A 5 -7.03 1.68 -5.94
C GLU A 5 -6.17 0.42 -5.77
N PRO A 6 -4.83 0.57 -5.71
CA PRO A 6 -3.94 -0.53 -5.39
C PRO A 6 -4.27 -1.13 -4.04
N THR A 7 -4.58 -2.42 -4.07
CA THR A 7 -4.77 -3.17 -2.84
C THR A 7 -3.41 -3.34 -2.16
N HIS A 8 -3.29 -2.77 -0.97
CA HIS A 8 -2.14 -3.00 -0.10
C HIS A 8 -2.45 -4.13 0.87
N CYS A 9 -1.48 -5.00 1.09
CA CYS A 9 -1.61 -6.07 2.05
C CYS A 9 -1.39 -5.52 3.46
N THR A 10 -2.39 -5.60 4.34
CA THR A 10 -2.23 -5.13 5.73
C THR A 10 -1.26 -5.98 6.57
N LYS A 11 -0.90 -7.18 6.11
CA LYS A 11 0.10 -8.06 6.72
C LYS A 11 1.55 -7.66 6.38
N CYS A 12 1.93 -7.64 5.11
CA CYS A 12 3.32 -7.35 4.69
C CYS A 12 3.53 -5.94 4.10
N GLN A 13 2.47 -5.13 3.98
CA GLN A 13 2.48 -3.78 3.40
C GLN A 13 2.86 -3.70 1.92
N SER A 14 3.04 -4.84 1.26
CA SER A 14 3.27 -4.91 -0.18
C SER A 14 1.98 -4.72 -0.98
N PHE A 15 2.14 -4.25 -2.22
CA PHE A 15 1.04 -4.12 -3.16
C PHE A 15 0.72 -5.46 -3.86
N ASN A 16 -0.36 -5.49 -4.64
CA ASN A 16 -0.77 -6.61 -5.50
C ASN A 16 -1.49 -7.79 -4.82
N HIS A 17 -1.66 -7.79 -3.50
CA HIS A 17 -2.44 -8.82 -2.80
C HIS A 17 -3.04 -8.33 -1.47
N ILE A 18 -4.00 -9.09 -0.94
CA ILE A 18 -4.62 -8.86 0.37
C ILE A 18 -3.97 -9.75 1.44
N ALA A 19 -4.12 -9.37 2.71
CA ALA A 19 -3.61 -10.12 3.87
C ALA A 19 -4.07 -11.60 3.88
N LYS A 20 -5.30 -11.89 3.45
CA LYS A 20 -5.83 -13.26 3.33
C LYS A 20 -5.00 -14.17 2.42
N ASN A 21 -4.37 -13.61 1.38
CA ASN A 21 -3.56 -14.33 0.41
C ASN A 21 -2.05 -14.12 0.63
N CYS A 22 -1.68 -13.46 1.73
CA CYS A 22 -0.29 -13.16 2.04
C CYS A 22 0.43 -14.41 2.55
N LYS A 23 1.62 -14.68 2.00
CA LYS A 23 2.50 -15.78 2.44
C LYS A 23 3.54 -15.35 3.46
N ALA A 24 3.53 -14.09 3.89
CA ALA A 24 4.45 -13.62 4.92
C ALA A 24 4.17 -14.36 6.23
N GLU A 25 5.22 -14.81 6.91
CA GLU A 25 5.10 -15.47 8.21
C GLU A 25 4.70 -14.45 9.28
N HIS A 26 5.36 -13.27 9.26
CA HIS A 26 5.18 -12.20 10.23
C HIS A 26 4.40 -11.02 9.66
N ASP A 27 3.72 -10.30 10.54
CA ASP A 27 3.15 -8.98 10.25
C ASP A 27 4.26 -7.93 10.23
N ILE A 28 4.15 -7.01 9.28
CA ILE A 28 5.05 -5.87 9.08
C ILE A 28 4.27 -4.59 9.31
N CYS A 29 4.85 -3.71 10.11
CA CYS A 29 4.25 -2.44 10.45
C CYS A 29 4.24 -1.50 9.24
N GLY A 30 3.05 -0.98 8.90
CA GLY A 30 2.87 0.01 7.83
C GLY A 30 3.56 1.34 8.11
N THR A 31 3.84 1.63 9.38
CA THR A 31 4.48 2.87 9.82
C THR A 31 5.99 2.76 9.82
N CYS A 32 6.58 1.78 10.52
CA CYS A 32 8.03 1.69 10.73
C CYS A 32 8.71 0.51 10.02
N SER A 33 7.99 -0.29 9.24
CA SER A 33 8.53 -1.47 8.51
C SER A 33 9.11 -2.59 9.38
N ASP A 34 8.86 -2.57 10.70
CA ASP A 34 9.35 -3.57 11.64
C ASP A 34 8.37 -4.76 11.79
N GLN A 35 8.82 -5.87 12.37
CA GLN A 35 8.06 -7.12 12.52
C GLN A 35 7.05 -7.05 13.68
N HIS A 36 5.99 -6.29 13.47
CA HIS A 36 4.81 -6.28 14.33
C HIS A 36 3.59 -5.74 13.59
N HIS A 37 2.40 -6.01 14.12
CA HIS A 37 1.17 -5.42 13.61
C HIS A 37 1.13 -3.91 13.90
N THR A 38 0.71 -3.09 12.93
CA THR A 38 0.70 -1.61 13.05
C THR A 38 0.00 -1.09 14.30
N SER A 39 -1.03 -1.79 14.80
CA SER A 39 -1.73 -1.41 16.05
C SER A 39 -0.88 -1.54 17.32
N ALA A 40 0.19 -2.33 17.28
CA ALA A 40 1.15 -2.51 18.37
C ALA A 40 2.41 -1.64 18.18
N CYS A 41 2.42 -0.76 17.16
CA CYS A 41 3.56 0.09 16.87
C CYS A 41 3.73 1.16 17.95
N ASN A 42 4.90 1.17 18.61
CA ASN A 42 5.30 2.20 19.57
C ASN A 42 6.28 3.22 18.95
N SER A 43 6.45 3.22 17.63
CA SER A 43 7.37 4.12 16.95
C SER A 43 6.73 5.49 16.75
N PHE A 44 7.08 6.48 17.59
CA PHE A 44 6.46 7.80 17.56
C PHE A 44 6.99 8.73 16.45
N CYS A 45 8.18 8.46 15.92
CA CYS A 45 8.83 9.31 14.92
C CYS A 45 9.54 8.53 13.81
N MET A 46 9.41 7.20 13.81
CA MET A 46 10.07 6.35 12.83
C MET A 46 9.06 5.97 11.76
N THR A 47 9.14 6.63 10.61
CA THR A 47 8.37 6.24 9.43
C THR A 47 9.29 5.58 8.43
N GLN A 48 8.96 4.38 7.97
CA GLN A 48 9.68 3.68 6.93
C GLN A 48 8.70 2.97 6.02
N CYS A 49 8.90 3.12 4.72
CA CYS A 49 8.12 2.43 3.70
C CYS A 49 8.77 1.08 3.37
N VAL A 50 8.00 -0.01 3.44
CA VAL A 50 8.49 -1.35 3.11
C VAL A 50 8.84 -1.48 1.62
N ASN A 51 8.08 -0.80 0.76
CA ASN A 51 8.19 -0.93 -0.69
C ASN A 51 9.39 -0.18 -1.28
N CYS A 52 9.60 1.06 -0.86
CA CYS A 52 10.74 1.88 -1.35
C CYS A 52 11.90 1.97 -0.35
N ARG A 53 11.76 1.39 0.85
CA ARG A 53 12.74 1.42 1.96
C ARG A 53 13.12 2.83 2.43
N SER A 54 12.38 3.86 2.03
CA SER A 54 12.60 5.24 2.45
C SER A 54 12.08 5.46 3.86
N GLN A 55 12.82 6.24 4.64
CA GLN A 55 12.43 6.67 6.00
C GLN A 55 11.67 8.01 6.02
N GLN A 56 11.36 8.56 4.85
CA GLN A 56 10.67 9.86 4.74
C GLN A 56 9.15 9.75 4.83
N HIS A 57 8.60 8.55 4.64
CA HIS A 57 7.16 8.32 4.62
C HIS A 57 6.82 6.89 5.03
N MET A 58 5.54 6.69 5.36
CA MET A 58 4.97 5.40 5.73
C MET A 58 4.57 4.60 4.47
N SER A 59 4.40 3.28 4.60
CA SER A 59 4.13 2.38 3.46
C SER A 59 2.83 2.65 2.71
N TRP A 60 1.88 3.30 3.37
CA TRP A 60 0.55 3.69 2.87
C TRP A 60 0.52 5.13 2.35
N SER A 61 1.66 5.81 2.29
CA SER A 61 1.72 7.18 1.78
C SER A 61 1.59 7.23 0.26
N HIS A 62 0.72 8.10 -0.23
CA HIS A 62 0.54 8.34 -1.67
C HIS A 62 1.75 9.00 -2.32
N SER A 63 2.69 9.55 -1.52
CA SER A 63 3.96 10.10 -2.01
C SER A 63 4.98 9.03 -2.40
N CYS A 64 4.69 7.75 -2.13
CA CYS A 64 5.57 6.66 -2.50
C CYS A 64 5.62 6.46 -4.02
N LEU A 65 6.83 6.40 -4.59
CA LEU A 65 7.05 6.11 -6.00
C LEU A 65 6.51 4.72 -6.39
N GLU A 66 6.66 3.73 -5.51
CA GLU A 66 6.13 2.37 -5.74
C GLU A 66 4.60 2.34 -5.73
N PHE A 67 3.96 3.16 -4.89
CA PHE A 67 2.50 3.32 -4.91
C PHE A 67 2.05 3.91 -6.24
N SER A 68 2.71 4.97 -6.71
CA SER A 68 2.43 5.59 -8.01
C SER A 68 2.62 4.61 -9.17
N ARG A 69 3.65 3.76 -9.10
CA ARG A 69 3.88 2.69 -10.08
C ARG A 69 2.74 1.68 -10.10
N CYS A 70 2.33 1.18 -8.93
CA CYS A 70 1.21 0.23 -8.82
C CYS A 70 -0.11 0.84 -9.29
N CYS A 71 -0.37 2.11 -9.00
CA CYS A 71 -1.52 2.85 -9.52
C CYS A 71 -1.52 2.87 -11.04
N ARG A 72 -0.38 3.14 -11.68
CA ARG A 72 -0.26 3.13 -13.14
C ARG A 72 -0.55 1.75 -13.71
N GLU A 73 0.04 0.69 -13.15
CA GLU A 73 -0.19 -0.68 -13.59
C GLU A 73 -1.67 -1.09 -13.49
N ILE A 74 -2.37 -0.67 -12.43
CA ILE A 74 -3.80 -0.91 -12.26
C ILE A 74 -4.64 -0.10 -13.23
N ASN A 75 -4.28 1.17 -13.47
CA ASN A 75 -4.96 2.01 -14.45
C ASN A 75 -4.79 1.46 -15.89
N GLU A 76 -3.62 0.92 -16.22
CA GLU A 76 -3.37 0.23 -17.49
C GLU A 76 -4.20 -1.06 -17.61
N LYS A 77 -4.30 -1.83 -16.52
CA LYS A 77 -5.05 -3.10 -16.50
C LYS A 77 -6.56 -2.91 -16.48
N TYR A 78 -7.05 -1.83 -15.87
CA TYR A 78 -8.47 -1.51 -15.75
C TYR A 78 -8.74 -0.15 -16.39
N LEU A 79 -8.97 -0.14 -17.72
CA LEU A 79 -9.33 1.05 -18.51
C LEU A 79 -10.50 1.86 -17.91
N GLU A 80 -11.36 1.18 -17.15
CA GLU A 80 -12.48 1.77 -16.40
C GLU A 80 -12.04 2.80 -15.36
N ASN A 81 -10.80 2.73 -14.83
CA ASN A 81 -10.24 3.76 -13.95
C ASN A 81 -9.92 5.07 -14.66
N CYS A 82 -9.64 4.99 -15.97
CA CYS A 82 -9.35 6.14 -16.83
C CYS A 82 -10.62 6.77 -17.40
N MET A 83 -11.77 6.11 -17.27
CA MET A 83 -13.04 6.64 -17.74
C MET A 83 -13.56 7.72 -16.78
N PRO A 84 -13.92 8.91 -17.26
CA PRO A 84 -14.55 9.92 -16.42
C PRO A 84 -15.86 9.37 -15.86
N TYR A 85 -16.03 9.50 -14.53
CA TYR A 85 -17.26 9.07 -13.87
C TYR A 85 -18.38 10.05 -14.22
N PHE A 86 -19.39 9.57 -14.92
CA PHE A 86 -20.65 10.28 -15.13
C PHE A 86 -21.68 9.76 -14.13
N PRO A 87 -22.00 10.51 -13.07
CA PRO A 87 -23.12 10.16 -12.20
C PRO A 87 -24.43 10.32 -12.97
N THR A 88 -25.24 9.26 -12.99
CA THR A 88 -26.67 9.29 -13.40
C THR A 88 -27.55 9.63 -12.22
#